data_AF-A0A6V7K0W5-F1
#
_entry.id   AF-A0A6V7K0W5-F1
#
_cell.length_a   1.000
_cell.length_b   1.000
_cell.length_c   1.000
_cell.angle_alpha   90.00
_cell.angle_beta   90.00
_cell.angle_gamma   90.00
#
_symmetry.space_group_name_H-M   'P 1'
#
loop_
_entity.id
_entity.type
_entity.pdbx_description
1 polymer ?
#
loop_
_entity_poly.entity_id
_entity_poly.type
_entity_poly.pdbx_seq_one_letter_code
_entity_poly.pdbx_strand_id
1 'polypeptide(L)'
;FVQEFASAPADGITLLLETLRGVQLVQSTPPSGQTGPRIGTRRAALDELGCVECLAACAERCADAPRLLAQAQPGLLALAVCLTSSLNRSRVLALQ
;
A
#
# COMPACT_ATOMS: atom_id res chain seq x y z
N PHE A 1 10.66 -0.23 -17.64
CA PHE A 1 10.62 0.16 -16.22
C PHE A 1 9.59 -0.61 -15.40
N VAL A 2 8.26 -0.42 -15.52
CA VAL A 2 7.30 -1.11 -14.60
C VAL A 2 7.43 -2.64 -14.63
N GLN A 3 7.61 -3.24 -15.81
CA GLN A 3 7.88 -4.68 -15.93
C GLN A 3 9.17 -5.10 -15.21
N GLU A 4 10.26 -4.34 -15.41
CA GLU A 4 11.56 -4.57 -14.77
C GLU A 4 11.49 -4.42 -13.24
N PHE A 5 10.75 -3.41 -12.76
CA PHE A 5 10.47 -3.17 -11.35
C PHE A 5 9.70 -4.34 -10.72
N ALA A 6 8.68 -4.86 -11.41
CA ALA A 6 7.87 -5.96 -10.90
C ALA A 6 8.59 -7.32 -10.97
N SER A 7 9.45 -7.51 -11.96
CA SER A 7 10.17 -8.77 -12.17
C SER A 7 11.32 -8.98 -11.17
N ALA A 8 11.73 -10.24 -11.01
CA ALA A 8 12.99 -10.54 -10.33
C ALA A 8 14.18 -9.91 -11.07
N PRO A 9 15.20 -9.39 -10.36
CA PRO A 9 15.40 -9.46 -8.91
C PRO A 9 14.78 -8.30 -8.13
N ALA A 10 14.16 -7.31 -8.79
CA ALA A 10 13.67 -6.12 -8.13
C ALA A 10 12.47 -6.39 -7.20
N ASP A 11 11.57 -7.30 -7.61
CA ASP A 11 10.41 -7.76 -6.82
C ASP A 11 9.62 -6.60 -6.18
N GLY A 12 9.49 -5.51 -6.94
CA GLY A 12 9.02 -4.21 -6.43
C GLY A 12 7.57 -4.22 -5.96
N ILE A 13 6.73 -5.11 -6.50
CA ILE A 13 5.34 -5.28 -6.03
C ILE A 13 5.34 -5.79 -4.59
N THR A 14 6.16 -6.80 -4.28
CA THR A 14 6.28 -7.35 -2.93
C THR A 14 6.79 -6.27 -1.97
N LEU A 15 7.82 -5.50 -2.37
CA LEU A 15 8.35 -4.40 -1.57
C LEU A 15 7.32 -3.28 -1.33
N LEU A 16 6.48 -2.96 -2.32
CA LEU A 16 5.39 -1.99 -2.14
C LEU A 16 4.36 -2.46 -1.11
N LEU A 17 4.01 -3.74 -1.12
CA LEU A 17 3.08 -4.31 -0.12
C LEU A 17 3.68 -4.35 1.28
N GLU A 18 4.97 -4.60 1.41
CA GLU A 18 5.69 -4.51 2.69
C GLU A 18 5.75 -3.07 3.20
N THR A 19 6.01 -2.11 2.30
CA THR A 19 5.98 -0.67 2.62
C THR A 19 4.59 -0.25 3.09
N LEU A 20 3.54 -0.67 2.39
CA LEU A 20 2.15 -0.43 2.76
C LEU A 20 1.83 -0.95 4.17
N ARG A 21 2.27 -2.17 4.49
CA ARG A 21 2.13 -2.75 5.85
C ARG A 21 2.83 -1.88 6.90
N GLY A 22 4.04 -1.40 6.60
CA GLY A 22 4.79 -0.51 7.49
C GLY A 22 4.03 0.79 7.78
N VAL A 23 3.46 1.41 6.74
CA VAL A 23 2.62 2.61 6.88
C VAL A 23 1.41 2.34 7.78
N GLN A 24 0.74 1.20 7.59
CA GLN A 24 -0.43 0.82 8.37
C GLN A 24 -0.10 0.56 9.85
N LEU A 25 1.06 -0.01 10.15
CA LEU A 25 1.54 -0.19 11.53
C LEU A 25 1.73 1.16 12.24
N VAL A 26 2.28 2.16 11.53
CA VAL A 26 2.43 3.52 12.05
C VAL A 26 1.06 4.16 12.31
N GLN A 27 0.07 3.94 11.43
CA GLN A 27 -1.30 4.43 11.64
C GLN A 27 -2.01 3.74 12.81
N SER A 28 -1.74 2.45 13.03
CA SER A 28 -2.39 1.62 14.05
C SER A 28 -1.87 1.88 15.46
N THR A 29 -0.66 2.42 15.58
CA THR A 29 -0.03 2.65 16.88
C THR A 29 -0.66 3.88 17.55
N PRO A 30 -1.37 3.73 18.67
CA PRO A 30 -1.93 4.88 19.38
C PRO A 30 -0.79 5.78 19.88
N PRO A 31 -0.93 7.11 19.78
CA PRO A 31 0.10 8.01 20.26
C PRO A 31 0.21 7.91 21.78
N SER A 32 1.38 7.52 22.28
CA SER A 32 1.70 7.62 23.70
C SER A 32 1.77 9.10 24.11
N GLY A 33 0.69 9.63 24.67
CA GLY A 33 0.72 10.83 25.52
C GLY A 33 0.78 12.22 24.84
N GLN A 34 0.47 12.37 23.55
CA GLN A 34 0.45 13.71 22.91
C GLN A 34 -0.96 14.10 22.42
N THR A 35 -1.56 15.09 23.09
CA THR A 35 -2.89 15.67 22.83
C THR A 35 -2.90 16.74 21.73
N GLY A 36 -2.14 16.55 20.65
CA GLY A 36 -1.99 17.53 19.56
C GLY A 36 -2.58 17.09 18.21
N PRO A 37 -2.84 18.01 17.27
CA PRO A 37 -3.35 17.68 15.93
C PRO A 37 -2.38 16.75 15.19
N ARG A 38 -2.93 15.66 14.65
CA ARG A 38 -2.21 14.48 14.18
C ARG A 38 -1.54 14.68 12.80
N ILE A 39 -0.49 15.49 12.72
CA ILE A 39 0.29 15.68 11.48
C ILE A 39 0.82 14.33 10.94
N GLY A 40 1.24 13.43 11.85
CA GLY A 40 1.71 12.09 11.50
C GLY A 40 0.64 11.19 10.86
N THR A 41 -0.61 11.24 11.31
CA THR A 41 -1.67 10.39 10.72
C THR A 41 -2.08 10.88 9.34
N ARG A 42 -2.09 12.19 9.11
CA ARG A 42 -2.36 12.73 7.77
C ARG A 42 -1.27 12.32 6.78
N ARG A 43 0.00 12.38 7.21
CA ARG A 43 1.12 11.96 6.37
C ARG A 43 1.05 10.47 6.05
N ALA A 44 0.83 9.62 7.06
CA ALA A 44 0.69 8.18 6.87
C ALA A 44 -0.50 7.81 5.97
N ALA A 45 -1.61 8.55 6.00
CA ALA A 45 -2.73 8.32 5.08
C ALA A 45 -2.35 8.64 3.61
N LEU A 46 -1.54 9.68 3.39
CA LEU A 46 -1.04 10.02 2.05
C LEU A 46 0.00 9.01 1.56
N ASP A 47 0.89 8.53 2.44
CA ASP A 47 1.87 7.50 2.10
C ASP A 47 1.17 6.17 1.74
N GLU A 48 0.08 5.83 2.44
CA GLU A 48 -0.78 4.69 2.10
C GLU A 48 -1.39 4.84 0.71
N LEU A 49 -2.03 5.98 0.43
CA LEU A 49 -2.61 6.26 -0.88
C LEU A 49 -1.56 6.15 -2.00
N GLY A 50 -0.36 6.69 -1.78
CA GLY A 50 0.74 6.59 -2.74
C GLY A 50 1.14 5.14 -3.03
N CYS A 51 1.19 4.28 -2.00
CA CYS A 51 1.46 2.85 -2.20
C CYS A 51 0.36 2.19 -3.04
N VAL A 52 -0.92 2.46 -2.76
CA VAL A 52 -2.05 1.89 -3.50
C VAL A 52 -2.07 2.39 -4.96
N GLU A 53 -1.76 3.68 -5.20
CA GLU A 53 -1.64 4.22 -6.56
C GLU A 53 -0.49 3.57 -7.35
N CYS A 54 0.65 3.30 -6.70
CA CYS A 54 1.74 2.56 -7.31
C CYS A 54 1.36 1.12 -7.65
N LEU A 55 0.63 0.44 -6.77
CA LEU A 55 0.13 -0.92 -7.01
C LEU A 55 -0.88 -0.94 -8.17
N ALA A 56 -1.80 0.01 -8.23
CA ALA A 56 -2.74 0.17 -9.34
C ALA A 56 -1.99 0.41 -10.67
N ALA A 57 -0.98 1.28 -10.67
CA ALA A 57 -0.14 1.51 -11.85
C ALA A 57 0.63 0.24 -12.28
N CYS A 58 1.02 -0.62 -11.33
CA CYS A 58 1.61 -1.92 -11.64
C CYS A 58 0.57 -2.85 -12.29
N ALA A 59 -0.64 -2.93 -11.74
CA ALA A 59 -1.73 -3.74 -12.29
C ALA A 59 -2.12 -3.32 -13.72
N GLU A 60 -2.16 -2.01 -14.01
CA GLU A 60 -2.49 -1.49 -15.35
C GLU A 60 -1.37 -1.70 -16.38
N ARG A 61 -0.10 -1.65 -15.95
CA ARG A 61 1.06 -1.53 -16.86
C ARG A 61 1.96 -2.76 -16.89
N CYS A 62 1.67 -3.78 -16.08
CA CYS A 62 2.39 -5.05 -16.06
C CYS A 62 1.40 -6.21 -16.10
N ALA A 63 1.38 -6.95 -17.21
CA ALA A 63 0.48 -8.09 -17.40
C ALA A 63 0.67 -9.21 -16.35
N ASP A 64 1.87 -9.34 -15.79
CA ASP A 64 2.18 -10.31 -14.73
C ASP A 64 1.78 -9.82 -13.32
N ALA A 65 1.46 -8.53 -13.13
CA ALA A 65 1.19 -7.96 -11.82
C ALA A 65 0.07 -8.69 -11.05
N PRO A 66 -1.08 -9.08 -11.65
CA PRO A 66 -2.10 -9.85 -10.94
C PRO A 66 -1.58 -11.18 -10.40
N ARG A 67 -0.74 -11.88 -11.18
CA ARG A 67 -0.13 -13.15 -10.78
C ARG A 67 0.88 -12.95 -9.64
N LEU A 68 1.72 -11.91 -9.73
CA LEU A 68 2.70 -11.56 -8.70
C LEU A 68 2.00 -11.14 -7.39
N LEU A 69 0.95 -10.32 -7.48
CA LEU A 69 0.11 -9.94 -6.34
C LEU A 69 -0.51 -11.16 -5.65
N ALA A 70 -1.04 -12.11 -6.42
CA ALA A 70 -1.62 -13.35 -5.88
C ALA A 70 -0.60 -14.22 -5.14
N GLN A 71 0.69 -14.13 -5.50
CA GLN A 71 1.78 -14.84 -4.85
C GLN A 71 2.29 -14.14 -3.58
N ALA A 72 2.05 -12.83 -3.44
CA ALA A 72 2.45 -12.03 -2.29
C ALA A 72 1.45 -12.14 -1.10
N GLN A 73 1.26 -13.35 -0.57
CA GLN A 73 0.23 -13.66 0.44
C GLN A 73 0.19 -12.74 1.67
N PRO A 74 1.32 -12.39 2.34
CA PRO A 74 1.30 -11.46 3.47
C PRO A 74 0.99 -10.01 3.05
N GLY A 75 1.25 -9.68 1.78
CA GLY A 75 1.05 -8.34 1.23
C GLY A 75 -0.42 -8.04 0.89
N LEU A 76 -1.17 -9.05 0.44
CA LEU A 76 -2.59 -8.91 0.11
C LEU A 76 -3.44 -8.47 1.31
N LEU A 77 -3.10 -8.90 2.52
CA LEU A 77 -3.79 -8.43 3.74
C LEU A 77 -3.61 -6.92 3.93
N ALA A 78 -2.42 -6.38 3.65
CA ALA A 78 -2.18 -4.94 3.74
C ALA A 78 -3.04 -4.19 2.71
N LEU A 79 -3.18 -4.71 1.49
CA LEU A 79 -4.11 -4.12 0.51
C LEU A 79 -5.56 -4.17 1.00
N ALA A 80 -6.00 -5.27 1.63
CA ALA A 80 -7.35 -5.38 2.19
C ALA A 80 -7.61 -4.38 3.33
N VAL A 81 -6.60 -4.04 4.14
CA VAL A 81 -6.73 -3.03 5.21
C VAL A 81 -7.05 -1.63 4.64
N CYS A 82 -6.61 -1.31 3.42
CA CYS A 82 -6.95 -0.05 2.74
C CYS A 82 -8.45 0.15 2.53
N LEU A 83 -9.26 -0.92 2.56
CA LEU A 83 -10.73 -0.81 2.52
C LEU A 83 -11.31 -0.06 3.72
N THR A 84 -10.57 -0.01 4.83
CA THR A 84 -10.91 0.74 6.05
C THR A 84 -10.23 2.10 6.14
N SER A 85 -9.50 2.51 5.10
CA SER A 85 -8.79 3.78 5.05
C SER A 85 -9.71 4.98 5.26
N SER A 86 -9.18 6.04 5.87
CA SER A 86 -9.88 7.32 5.96
C SER A 86 -9.99 8.06 4.61
N LEU A 87 -9.23 7.63 3.59
CA LEU A 87 -9.24 8.22 2.25
C LEU A 87 -10.09 7.39 1.29
N ASN A 88 -11.17 7.98 0.77
CA ASN A 88 -12.05 7.31 -0.20
C ASN A 88 -11.31 6.81 -1.44
N ARG A 89 -10.32 7.57 -1.93
CA ARG A 89 -9.52 7.18 -3.10
C ARG A 89 -8.69 5.91 -2.85
N SER A 90 -8.10 5.78 -1.65
CA SER A 90 -7.36 4.57 -1.25
C SER A 90 -8.29 3.35 -1.25
N ARG A 91 -9.50 3.51 -0.67
CA ARG A 91 -10.53 2.46 -0.63
C ARG A 91 -10.98 2.02 -2.04
N VAL A 92 -11.24 2.97 -2.92
CA VAL A 92 -11.71 2.69 -4.28
C VAL A 92 -10.65 1.96 -5.09
N LEU A 93 -9.39 2.43 -5.05
CA LEU A 93 -8.30 1.78 -5.79
C LEU A 93 -8.00 0.38 -5.25
N ALA A 94 -8.10 0.16 -3.94
CA ALA A 94 -7.89 -1.16 -3.35
C ALA A 94 -8.98 -2.20 -3.69
N LEU A 95 -10.14 -1.76 -4.18
CA LEU A 95 -11.23 -2.64 -4.64
C LEU A 95 -11.14 -3.04 -6.12
N GLN A 96 -10.35 -2.30 -6.91
CA GLN A 96 -10.19 -2.51 -8.35
C GLN A 96 -9.18 -3.61 -8.64
#